data_AF-A0A1V4X6J7-F1
#
_entry.id   AF-A0A1V4X6J7-F1
#
_cell.length_a   1.000
_cell.length_b   1.000
_cell.length_c   1.000
_cell.angle_alpha   90.00
_cell.angle_beta   90.00
_cell.angle_gamma   90.00
#
_symmetry.space_group_name_H-M   'P 1'
#
loop_
_entity.id
_entity.type
_entity.pdbx_description
1 polymer ?
#
loop_
_entity_poly.entity_id
_entity_poly.type
_entity_poly.pdbx_seq_one_letter_code
_entity_poly.pdbx_strand_id
1 'polypeptide(L)'
;MERKTRKPDTPGPGIGRGGFTLLEVIVAVVVAGIMAVFLAQFVYTGVIHSADPVRQLQAMYGWGSGVPGVTGIMETMTASYKNLASTQYDFLAIFKDYVDNGNKTTGRPTGYPYFGPYETIRNDYIVFDGTGKEQPAGPTERTILRVTIRSGNQTATALFTR
;
A
#
# COMPACT_ATOMS: atom_id res chain seq x y z
N MET A 1 -37.36 41.76 80.67
CA MET A 1 -37.99 40.77 79.76
C MET A 1 -37.85 41.29 78.34
N GLU A 2 -36.80 40.89 77.61
CA GLU A 2 -36.55 41.30 76.23
C GLU A 2 -37.00 40.20 75.26
N ARG A 3 -37.92 40.53 74.34
CA ARG A 3 -38.32 39.65 73.25
C ARG A 3 -37.32 39.76 72.10
N LYS A 4 -36.49 38.74 71.89
CA LYS A 4 -35.72 38.58 70.65
C LYS A 4 -36.65 38.27 69.48
N THR A 5 -36.76 39.20 68.54
CA THR A 5 -37.40 39.02 67.22
C THR A 5 -36.54 38.12 66.34
N ARG A 6 -37.12 37.02 65.82
CA ARG A 6 -36.49 36.16 64.79
C ARG A 6 -36.38 36.93 63.47
N LYS A 7 -35.19 36.93 62.86
CA LYS A 7 -34.99 37.28 61.45
C LYS A 7 -35.66 36.21 60.56
N PRO A 8 -36.25 36.59 59.41
CA PRO A 8 -36.70 35.62 58.41
C PRO A 8 -35.48 35.01 57.71
N ASP A 9 -35.46 33.69 57.60
CA ASP A 9 -34.48 32.94 56.82
C ASP A 9 -34.61 33.33 55.34
N THR A 10 -33.56 33.92 54.77
CA THR A 10 -33.41 34.07 53.32
C THR A 10 -33.30 32.69 52.69
N PRO A 11 -34.17 32.32 51.73
CA PRO A 11 -34.00 31.08 50.99
C PRO A 11 -32.73 31.19 50.14
N GLY A 12 -31.75 30.32 50.39
CA GLY A 12 -30.60 30.13 49.52
C GLY A 12 -31.05 29.71 48.11
N PRO A 13 -30.23 29.91 47.07
CA PRO A 13 -30.59 29.57 45.71
C PRO A 13 -30.77 28.06 45.63
N GLY A 14 -32.04 27.62 45.64
CA GLY A 14 -32.38 26.24 45.35
C GLY A 14 -31.88 25.92 43.94
N ILE A 15 -31.00 24.94 43.83
CA ILE A 15 -30.76 24.26 42.57
C ILE A 15 -32.12 23.71 42.15
N GLY A 16 -32.75 24.38 41.18
CA GLY A 16 -34.10 24.07 40.73
C GLY A 16 -34.18 22.58 40.38
N ARG A 17 -35.06 21.86 41.06
CA ARG A 17 -35.54 20.56 40.61
C ARG A 17 -36.42 20.79 39.37
N GLY A 18 -35.80 21.03 38.22
CA GLY A 18 -36.46 21.04 36.93
C GLY A 18 -36.43 19.63 36.34
N GLY A 19 -37.60 19.00 36.19
CA GLY A 19 -37.71 17.82 35.33
C GLY A 19 -37.51 18.23 33.86
N PHE A 20 -37.10 17.29 33.02
CA PHE A 20 -36.99 17.51 31.58
C PHE A 20 -38.36 17.85 30.99
N THR A 21 -38.40 18.89 30.14
CA THR A 21 -39.62 19.19 29.38
C THR A 21 -39.76 18.21 28.22
N LEU A 22 -40.99 17.88 27.82
CA LEU A 22 -41.24 17.01 26.66
C LEU A 22 -40.54 17.53 25.40
N LEU A 23 -40.56 18.85 25.20
CA LEU A 23 -39.94 19.51 24.05
C LEU A 23 -38.41 19.33 24.05
N GLU A 24 -37.76 19.51 25.20
CA GLU A 24 -36.31 19.35 25.33
C GLU A 24 -35.86 17.93 25.00
N VAL A 25 -36.61 16.92 25.45
CA VAL A 25 -36.33 15.51 25.13
C VAL A 25 -36.46 15.25 23.64
N ILE A 26 -37.52 15.75 23.01
CA ILE A 26 -37.72 15.59 21.56
C ILE A 26 -36.57 16.23 20.79
N VAL A 27 -36.21 17.48 21.12
CA VAL A 27 -35.13 18.21 20.46
C VAL A 27 -33.79 17.51 20.65
N ALA A 28 -33.48 17.05 21.87
CA ALA A 28 -32.24 16.33 22.16
C ALA A 28 -32.13 15.02 21.35
N VAL A 29 -33.21 14.25 21.24
CA VAL A 29 -33.21 12.99 20.45
C VAL A 29 -33.07 13.27 18.96
N VAL A 30 -33.70 14.32 18.44
CA VAL A 30 -33.56 14.73 17.03
C VAL A 30 -32.12 15.14 16.72
N VAL A 31 -31.51 15.99 17.56
CA VAL A 31 -30.12 16.42 17.39
C VAL A 31 -29.17 15.22 17.52
N ALA A 32 -29.37 14.35 18.51
CA ALA A 32 -28.59 13.14 18.68
C ALA A 32 -28.70 12.21 17.45
N GLY A 33 -29.88 12.07 16.87
CA GLY A 33 -30.11 11.28 15.65
C GLY A 33 -29.36 11.85 14.44
N ILE A 34 -29.41 13.16 14.24
CA ILE A 34 -28.67 13.84 13.15
C ILE A 34 -27.16 13.65 13.33
N MET A 35 -26.65 13.85 14.55
CA MET A 35 -25.23 13.66 14.86
C MET A 35 -24.78 12.20 14.71
N ALA A 36 -25.65 11.24 15.06
CA ALA A 36 -25.37 9.82 14.88
C ALA A 36 -25.24 9.44 13.40
N VAL A 37 -26.05 10.02 12.52
CA VAL A 37 -25.95 9.81 11.06
C VAL A 37 -24.64 10.36 10.52
N PHE A 38 -24.25 11.58 10.92
CA PHE A 38 -22.96 12.16 10.50
C PHE A 38 -21.78 11.34 10.99
N LEU A 39 -21.83 10.85 12.24
CA LEU A 39 -20.80 9.95 12.78
C LEU A 39 -20.73 8.63 12.00
N ALA A 40 -21.87 8.03 11.67
CA ALA A 40 -21.91 6.79 10.91
C ALA A 40 -21.31 6.96 9.51
N GLN A 41 -21.62 8.06 8.81
CA GLN A 41 -21.02 8.36 7.51
C GLN A 41 -19.50 8.55 7.62
N PHE A 42 -19.03 9.30 8.62
CA PHE A 42 -17.60 9.52 8.86
C PHE A 42 -16.83 8.23 9.14
N VAL A 43 -17.37 7.36 10.01
CA VAL A 43 -16.75 6.07 10.34
C VAL A 43 -16.75 5.13 9.12
N TYR A 44 -17.84 5.11 8.35
CA TYR A 44 -17.98 4.25 7.18
C TYR A 44 -16.96 4.59 6.09
N THR A 45 -16.82 5.87 5.74
CA THR A 45 -15.90 6.28 4.65
C THR A 45 -14.46 6.45 5.13
N GLY A 46 -14.25 6.90 6.37
CA GLY A 46 -12.93 7.25 6.88
C GLY A 46 -12.17 6.09 7.52
N VAL A 47 -12.84 5.24 8.29
CA VAL A 47 -12.15 4.21 9.10
C VAL A 47 -12.04 2.89 8.36
N ILE A 48 -13.09 2.45 7.67
CA ILE A 48 -13.14 1.12 7.04
C ILE A 48 -12.13 1.01 5.89
N HIS A 49 -11.96 2.07 5.10
CA HIS A 49 -11.01 2.12 3.99
C HIS A 49 -9.62 2.64 4.37
N SER A 50 -9.40 3.07 5.62
CA SER A 50 -8.09 3.58 6.07
C SER A 50 -6.97 2.54 5.98
N ALA A 51 -7.31 1.26 6.07
CA ALA A 51 -6.36 0.16 6.00
C ALA A 51 -6.05 -0.30 4.57
N ASP A 52 -6.88 0.05 3.57
CA ASP A 52 -6.68 -0.36 2.18
C ASP A 52 -5.33 0.07 1.59
N PRO A 53 -4.85 1.33 1.76
CA PRO A 53 -3.53 1.71 1.26
C PRO A 53 -2.41 0.92 1.94
N VAL A 54 -2.52 0.62 3.24
CA VAL A 54 -1.54 -0.17 3.98
C VAL A 54 -1.52 -1.62 3.49
N ARG A 55 -2.69 -2.20 3.26
CA ARG A 55 -2.83 -3.57 2.71
C ARG A 55 -2.33 -3.67 1.28
N GLN A 56 -2.54 -2.63 0.47
CA GLN A 56 -2.01 -2.56 -0.89
C GLN A 56 -0.48 -2.49 -0.89
N LEU A 57 0.11 -1.64 -0.04
CA LEU A 57 1.57 -1.59 0.13
C LEU A 57 2.11 -2.93 0.60
N GLN A 58 1.47 -3.56 1.59
CA GLN A 58 1.88 -4.87 2.07
C GLN A 58 1.77 -5.94 0.98
N ALA A 59 0.76 -5.90 0.12
CA ALA A 59 0.70 -6.79 -1.04
C ALA A 59 1.82 -6.50 -2.06
N MET A 60 2.20 -5.23 -2.27
CA MET A 60 3.27 -4.81 -3.18
C MET A 60 4.67 -5.20 -2.73
N TYR A 61 4.94 -5.15 -1.43
CA TYR A 61 6.23 -5.49 -0.84
C TYR A 61 6.30 -6.93 -0.33
N GLY A 62 5.15 -7.57 -0.10
CA GLY A 62 5.04 -8.95 0.34
C GLY A 62 4.42 -9.09 1.71
N TRP A 63 3.75 -10.23 1.93
CA TRP A 63 3.17 -10.57 3.23
C TRP A 63 4.26 -11.18 4.13
N GLY A 64 5.04 -10.32 4.79
CA GLY A 64 6.11 -10.73 5.70
C GLY A 64 7.34 -11.33 5.00
N SER A 65 8.25 -11.91 5.79
CA SER A 65 9.58 -12.37 5.34
C SER A 65 9.58 -13.57 4.37
N GLY A 66 8.42 -14.16 4.06
CA GLY A 66 8.33 -15.43 3.32
C GLY A 66 7.89 -15.31 1.86
N VAL A 67 7.19 -14.24 1.49
CA VAL A 67 6.65 -14.06 0.13
C VAL A 67 6.87 -12.61 -0.29
N PRO A 68 7.99 -12.29 -0.97
CA PRO A 68 8.22 -10.93 -1.46
C PRO A 68 7.16 -10.58 -2.51
N GLY A 69 6.61 -9.38 -2.39
CA GLY A 69 5.71 -8.82 -3.39
C GLY A 69 6.47 -8.41 -4.63
N VAL A 70 5.74 -8.07 -5.70
CA VAL A 70 6.35 -7.79 -7.01
C VAL A 70 7.40 -6.67 -6.94
N THR A 71 7.23 -5.69 -6.05
CA THR A 71 8.17 -4.57 -5.88
C THR A 71 9.48 -5.03 -5.25
N GLY A 72 9.42 -5.83 -4.17
CA GLY A 72 10.61 -6.36 -3.51
C GLY A 72 11.41 -7.30 -4.42
N ILE A 73 10.72 -8.09 -5.25
CA ILE A 73 11.37 -8.92 -6.27
C ILE A 73 12.10 -8.03 -7.29
N MET A 74 11.44 -6.99 -7.80
CA MET A 74 12.05 -6.04 -8.75
C MET A 74 13.22 -5.26 -8.16
N GLU A 75 13.18 -4.90 -6.88
CA GLU A 75 14.30 -4.28 -6.18
C GLU A 75 15.51 -5.22 -6.10
N THR A 76 15.27 -6.49 -5.78
CA THR A 76 16.33 -7.51 -5.73
C THR A 76 16.93 -7.75 -7.13
N MET A 77 16.08 -7.84 -8.16
CA MET A 77 16.52 -7.91 -9.55
C MET A 77 17.36 -6.69 -9.93
N THR A 78 16.92 -5.49 -9.57
CA THR A 78 17.66 -4.24 -9.84
C THR A 78 19.02 -4.22 -9.13
N ALA A 79 19.11 -4.73 -7.90
CA ALA A 79 20.37 -4.85 -7.19
C ALA A 79 21.33 -5.81 -7.90
N SER A 80 20.86 -6.97 -8.36
CA SER A 80 21.68 -7.91 -9.14
C SER A 80 22.09 -7.34 -10.49
N TYR A 81 21.19 -6.66 -11.19
CA TYR A 81 21.51 -5.94 -12.42
C TYR A 81 22.64 -4.93 -12.20
N LYS A 82 22.55 -4.09 -11.16
CA LYS A 82 23.59 -3.10 -10.84
C LYS A 82 24.94 -3.75 -10.50
N ASN A 83 24.91 -4.88 -9.79
CA ASN A 83 26.11 -5.64 -9.47
C ASN A 83 26.75 -6.24 -10.72
N LEU A 84 25.96 -6.80 -11.64
CA LEU A 84 26.48 -7.32 -12.90
C LEU A 84 27.02 -6.20 -13.79
N ALA A 85 26.32 -5.06 -13.86
CA ALA A 85 26.77 -3.91 -14.64
C ALA A 85 28.13 -3.35 -14.18
N SER A 86 28.48 -3.51 -12.90
CA SER A 86 29.78 -3.08 -12.38
C SER A 86 30.89 -4.14 -12.47
N THR A 87 30.56 -5.39 -12.78
CA THR A 87 31.52 -6.52 -12.69
C THR A 87 31.66 -7.34 -13.97
N GLN A 88 30.70 -7.28 -14.88
CA GLN A 88 30.63 -8.13 -16.08
C GLN A 88 30.43 -7.29 -17.34
N TYR A 89 31.11 -7.67 -18.43
CA TYR A 89 30.97 -7.00 -19.72
C TYR A 89 29.63 -7.29 -20.43
N ASP A 90 29.13 -8.53 -20.32
CA ASP A 90 27.88 -9.00 -20.94
C ASP A 90 26.73 -9.09 -19.92
N PHE A 91 26.69 -8.09 -19.02
CA PHE A 91 25.80 -8.09 -17.86
C PHE A 91 24.31 -8.17 -18.22
N LEU A 92 23.87 -7.57 -19.33
CA LEU A 92 22.45 -7.62 -19.74
C LEU A 92 22.02 -9.05 -20.12
N ALA A 93 22.89 -9.80 -20.81
CA ALA A 93 22.62 -11.19 -21.17
C ALA A 93 22.62 -12.10 -19.94
N ILE A 94 23.62 -11.95 -19.07
CA ILE A 94 23.68 -12.69 -17.81
C ILE A 94 22.46 -12.38 -16.94
N PHE A 95 22.08 -11.11 -16.86
CA PHE A 95 20.91 -10.69 -16.10
C PHE A 95 19.60 -11.25 -16.68
N LYS A 96 19.46 -11.29 -18.01
CA LYS A 96 18.32 -11.95 -18.67
C LYS A 96 18.21 -13.42 -18.22
N ASP A 97 19.32 -14.15 -18.20
CA ASP A 97 19.34 -15.55 -17.76
C ASP A 97 19.01 -15.70 -16.27
N TYR A 98 19.44 -14.73 -15.44
CA TYR A 98 19.06 -14.67 -14.03
C TYR A 98 17.56 -14.46 -13.85
N VAL A 99 16.91 -13.64 -14.69
CA VAL A 99 15.45 -13.45 -14.67
C VAL A 99 14.71 -14.71 -15.17
N ASP A 100 15.25 -15.47 -16.11
CA ASP A 100 14.62 -16.71 -16.59
C ASP A 100 14.68 -17.86 -15.57
N ASN A 101 15.59 -17.78 -14.60
CA ASN A 101 15.83 -18.84 -13.62
C ASN A 101 15.66 -18.40 -12.16
N GLY A 102 15.50 -17.11 -11.89
CA GLY A 102 15.50 -16.54 -10.55
C GLY A 102 14.24 -16.82 -9.74
N ASN A 103 13.22 -17.41 -10.36
CA ASN A 103 12.02 -17.93 -9.70
C ASN A 103 12.09 -19.42 -9.36
N LYS A 104 13.12 -20.15 -9.84
CA LYS A 104 13.22 -21.59 -9.65
C LYS A 104 13.83 -21.92 -8.28
N THR A 105 13.11 -22.74 -7.51
CA THR A 105 13.62 -23.36 -6.27
C THR A 105 14.31 -24.68 -6.54
N THR A 106 13.92 -25.38 -7.61
CA THR A 106 14.50 -26.65 -8.06
C THR A 106 15.01 -26.51 -9.49
N GLY A 107 16.18 -27.10 -9.79
CA GLY A 107 16.75 -27.04 -11.15
C GLY A 107 17.28 -25.66 -11.56
N ARG A 108 17.46 -24.73 -10.61
CA ARG A 108 18.14 -23.46 -10.85
C ARG A 108 19.65 -23.72 -11.08
N PRO A 109 20.27 -23.15 -12.12
CA PRO A 109 21.70 -23.34 -12.35
C PRO A 109 22.55 -22.83 -11.16
N THR A 110 23.68 -23.48 -10.90
CA THR A 110 24.58 -23.10 -9.82
C THR A 110 25.11 -21.68 -10.01
N GLY A 111 25.09 -20.88 -8.94
CA GLY A 111 25.54 -19.49 -8.96
C GLY A 111 24.46 -18.47 -9.35
N TYR A 112 23.28 -18.92 -9.77
CA TYR A 112 22.19 -18.01 -10.13
C TYR A 112 21.43 -17.56 -8.87
N PRO A 113 21.10 -16.26 -8.76
CA PRO A 113 20.38 -15.72 -7.62
C PRO A 113 18.93 -16.22 -7.59
N TYR A 114 18.35 -16.29 -6.39
CA TYR A 114 16.91 -16.42 -6.20
C TYR A 114 16.32 -15.04 -5.94
N PHE A 115 15.39 -14.59 -6.78
CA PHE A 115 14.71 -13.30 -6.59
C PHE A 115 13.37 -13.45 -5.87
N GLY A 116 12.77 -14.64 -5.90
CA GLY A 116 11.49 -14.91 -5.24
C GLY A 116 10.52 -15.68 -6.15
N PRO A 117 9.32 -15.99 -5.65
CA PRO A 117 8.28 -16.63 -6.44
C PRO A 117 7.61 -15.60 -7.36
N TYR A 118 7.96 -15.62 -8.64
CA TYR A 118 7.31 -14.83 -9.69
C TYR A 118 7.13 -15.63 -10.97
N GLU A 119 6.25 -15.15 -11.82
CA GLU A 119 6.07 -15.62 -13.18
C GLU A 119 6.65 -14.58 -14.16
N THR A 120 7.44 -15.05 -15.11
CA THR A 120 7.99 -14.21 -16.17
C THR A 120 6.95 -14.04 -17.27
N ILE A 121 6.42 -12.82 -17.42
CA ILE A 121 5.46 -12.48 -18.48
C ILE A 121 6.20 -12.03 -19.75
N ARG A 122 7.28 -11.26 -19.59
CA ARG A 122 8.20 -10.86 -20.68
C ARG A 122 9.61 -10.76 -20.14
N ASN A 123 10.58 -11.15 -20.96
CA ASN A 123 11.99 -11.01 -20.65
C ASN A 123 12.78 -10.97 -21.97
N ASP A 124 12.52 -9.93 -22.77
CA ASP A 124 12.98 -9.84 -24.15
C ASP A 124 13.68 -8.52 -24.42
N TYR A 125 14.59 -8.52 -25.38
CA TYR A 125 15.22 -7.30 -25.85
C TYR A 125 14.25 -6.51 -26.73
N ILE A 126 14.27 -5.20 -26.56
CA ILE A 126 13.44 -4.27 -27.32
C ILE A 126 14.29 -3.15 -27.91
N VAL A 127 13.77 -2.54 -28.97
CA VAL A 127 14.29 -1.30 -29.54
C VAL A 127 13.15 -0.31 -29.73
N PHE A 128 13.48 0.98 -29.78
CA PHE A 128 12.53 2.02 -30.14
C PHE A 128 12.87 2.50 -31.54
N ASP A 129 11.88 2.57 -32.42
CA ASP A 129 12.08 3.12 -33.76
C ASP A 129 12.29 4.64 -33.75
N GLY A 130 12.56 5.22 -34.93
CA GLY A 130 12.74 6.68 -35.08
C GLY A 130 11.52 7.52 -34.71
N THR A 131 10.37 6.90 -34.45
CA THR A 131 9.14 7.55 -33.96
C THR A 131 8.88 7.32 -32.47
N GLY A 132 9.77 6.60 -31.78
CA GLY A 132 9.65 6.26 -30.36
C GLY A 132 8.74 5.07 -30.08
N LYS A 133 8.35 4.28 -31.08
CA LYS A 133 7.51 3.10 -30.90
C LYS A 133 8.37 1.87 -30.60
N GLU A 134 7.96 1.09 -29.60
CA GLU A 134 8.60 -0.17 -29.23
C GLU A 134 8.47 -1.21 -30.37
N GLN A 135 9.58 -1.84 -30.71
CA GLN A 135 9.66 -2.96 -31.63
C GLN A 135 10.52 -4.09 -31.02
N PRO A 136 10.31 -5.35 -31.42
CA PRO A 136 11.21 -6.44 -31.04
C PRO A 136 12.63 -6.14 -31.52
N ALA A 137 13.61 -6.38 -30.66
CA ALA A 137 15.00 -6.24 -31.04
C ALA A 137 15.41 -7.30 -32.06
N GLY A 138 16.28 -6.92 -33.01
CA GLY A 138 16.97 -7.83 -33.90
C GLY A 138 18.01 -8.71 -33.18
N PRO A 139 18.63 -9.67 -33.88
CA PRO A 139 19.49 -10.69 -33.27
C PRO A 139 20.75 -10.14 -32.58
N THR A 140 21.19 -8.94 -32.96
CA THR A 140 22.38 -8.25 -32.44
C THR A 140 22.05 -7.12 -31.47
N GLU A 141 20.79 -6.72 -31.36
CA GLU A 141 20.36 -5.56 -30.59
C GLU A 141 20.08 -5.98 -29.14
N ARG A 142 21.03 -5.69 -28.25
CA ARG A 142 20.99 -6.13 -26.83
C ARG A 142 21.15 -4.96 -25.86
N THR A 143 20.64 -3.79 -26.24
CA THR A 143 20.85 -2.54 -25.50
C THR A 143 19.78 -2.31 -24.45
N ILE A 144 18.55 -2.77 -24.67
CA ILE A 144 17.43 -2.57 -23.75
C ILE A 144 16.73 -3.91 -23.53
N LEU A 145 16.73 -4.39 -22.28
CA LEU A 145 16.00 -5.56 -21.84
C LEU A 145 14.73 -5.12 -21.13
N ARG A 146 13.58 -5.55 -21.65
CA ARG A 146 12.28 -5.37 -21.01
C ARG A 146 11.96 -6.60 -20.16
N VAL A 147 11.82 -6.38 -18.86
CA VAL A 147 11.43 -7.41 -17.91
C VAL A 147 10.05 -7.08 -17.37
N THR A 148 9.10 -7.98 -17.59
CA THR A 148 7.77 -7.93 -16.98
C THR A 148 7.57 -9.20 -16.16
N ILE A 149 7.36 -9.04 -14.86
CA ILE A 149 7.07 -10.15 -13.94
C ILE A 149 5.71 -9.98 -13.29
N ARG A 150 5.12 -11.12 -12.90
CA ARG A 150 3.89 -11.18 -12.12
C ARG A 150 4.16 -11.91 -10.81
N SER A 151 3.67 -11.35 -9.71
CA SER A 151 3.61 -12.03 -8.41
C SER A 151 2.22 -11.80 -7.81
N GLY A 152 1.48 -12.89 -7.57
CA GLY A 152 0.06 -12.82 -7.24
C GLY A 152 -0.74 -12.05 -8.30
N ASN A 153 -1.52 -11.06 -7.87
CA ASN A 153 -2.36 -10.22 -8.73
C ASN A 153 -1.66 -8.94 -9.22
N GLN A 154 -0.34 -8.83 -9.02
CA GLN A 154 0.40 -7.63 -9.36
C GLN A 154 1.44 -7.90 -10.43
N THR A 155 1.64 -6.91 -11.30
CA THR A 155 2.60 -6.98 -12.40
C THR A 155 3.50 -5.76 -12.34
N ALA A 156 4.80 -5.97 -12.52
CA ALA A 156 5.77 -4.89 -12.63
C ALA A 156 6.52 -5.03 -13.96
N THR A 157 6.78 -3.91 -14.60
CA THR A 157 7.64 -3.84 -15.79
C THR A 157 8.77 -2.86 -15.52
N ALA A 158 10.00 -3.26 -15.84
CA ALA A 158 11.14 -2.37 -15.87
C ALA A 158 11.94 -2.54 -17.16
N LEU A 159 12.65 -1.48 -17.52
CA LEU A 159 13.61 -1.46 -18.60
C LEU A 159 15.01 -1.42 -18.00
N PHE A 160 15.85 -2.35 -18.42
CA PHE A 160 17.26 -2.43 -18.05
C PHE A 160 18.08 -2.15 -19.29
N THR A 161 19.04 -1.23 -19.22
CA THR A 161 19.79 -0.77 -20.40
C THR A 161 21.26 -1.09 -20.27
N ARG A 162 22.00 -1.07 -21.38
CA ARG A 162 23.46 -1.12 -21.33
C ARG A 162 24.07 0.20 -20.86
#